data_AF-A0A956AZ06-F1
#
_entry.id   AF-A0A956AZ06-F1
#
_cell.length_a   1.000
_cell.length_b   1.000
_cell.length_c   1.000
_cell.angle_alpha   90.00
_cell.angle_beta   90.00
_cell.angle_gamma   90.00
#
_symmetry.space_group_name_H-M   'P 1'
#
loop_
_entity.id
_entity.type
_entity.pdbx_description
1 polymer ?
#
loop_
_entity_poly.entity_id
_entity_poly.type
_entity_poly.pdbx_seq_one_letter_code
_entity_poly.pdbx_strand_id
1 'polypeptide(L)'
;MLSSPDRYARLRWLVQLRWLALLGVVLAAGVGAAGVVPGLNLAVMALAVALGVGSNLFVLWRSRRHGDTDDRHVGQALLDTGALTLVLWAAGGAECPFLAFYVFPVLLAALLGGRPALWPTGLFSLLGIAFQVAAVHVPPLRVGRWDPSERWDVILTVAAMAITVGMAAYFAA
;
A
#
# COMPACT_ATOMS: atom_id res chain seq x y z
N MET A 1 -14.61 -23.82 -9.19
CA MET A 1 -13.36 -24.52 -9.57
C MET A 1 -12.75 -23.77 -10.75
N LEU A 2 -11.85 -22.81 -10.51
CA LEU A 2 -11.08 -22.17 -11.58
C LEU A 2 -9.96 -23.11 -12.03
N SER A 3 -9.69 -23.14 -13.33
CA SER A 3 -8.69 -24.02 -13.93
C SER A 3 -7.27 -23.65 -13.46
N SER A 4 -6.31 -24.58 -13.47
CA SER A 4 -4.94 -24.28 -13.00
C SER A 4 -4.26 -23.09 -13.70
N PRO A 5 -4.45 -22.79 -15.01
CA PRO A 5 -3.88 -21.61 -15.66
C PRO A 5 -4.33 -20.27 -15.06
N ASP A 6 -5.61 -20.16 -14.66
CA ASP A 6 -6.21 -18.90 -14.18
C ASP A 6 -5.60 -18.44 -12.85
N ARG A 7 -5.24 -19.39 -11.97
CA ARG A 7 -4.61 -19.10 -10.69
C ARG A 7 -3.20 -18.54 -10.83
N TYR A 8 -2.38 -19.12 -11.73
CA TYR A 8 -1.03 -18.61 -11.99
C TYR A 8 -1.05 -17.23 -12.65
N ALA A 9 -2.01 -16.97 -13.54
CA ALA A 9 -2.19 -15.64 -14.11
C ALA A 9 -2.53 -14.60 -13.02
N ARG A 10 -3.47 -14.92 -12.13
CA ARG A 10 -3.86 -14.07 -10.99
C ARG A 10 -2.69 -13.78 -10.03
N LEU A 11 -1.92 -14.81 -9.66
CA LEU A 11 -0.73 -14.68 -8.83
C LEU A 11 0.34 -13.77 -9.47
N ARG A 12 0.59 -13.92 -10.78
CA ARG A 12 1.54 -13.06 -11.51
C ARG A 12 1.09 -11.62 -11.54
N TRP A 13 -0.19 -11.39 -11.83
CA TRP A 13 -0.79 -10.05 -11.81
C TRP A 13 -0.66 -9.39 -10.44
N LEU A 14 -0.87 -10.14 -9.35
CA LEU A 14 -0.66 -9.62 -8.00
C LEU A 14 0.78 -9.22 -7.71
N VAL A 15 1.72 -10.10 -8.06
CA VAL A 15 3.14 -9.81 -7.86
C VAL A 15 3.52 -8.55 -8.65
N GLN A 16 3.02 -8.38 -9.87
CA GLN A 16 3.24 -7.17 -10.68
C GLN A 16 2.66 -5.91 -10.02
N LEU A 17 1.44 -5.96 -9.49
CA LEU A 17 0.85 -4.83 -8.77
C LEU A 17 1.65 -4.46 -7.52
N ARG A 18 2.19 -5.46 -6.79
CA ARG A 18 3.02 -5.20 -5.61
C ARG A 18 4.35 -4.57 -6.00
N TRP A 19 4.96 -5.00 -7.11
CA TRP A 19 6.14 -4.31 -7.67
C TRP A 19 5.83 -2.88 -8.08
N LEU A 20 4.65 -2.63 -8.67
CA LEU A 20 4.21 -1.27 -9.00
C LEU A 20 4.03 -0.41 -7.75
N ALA A 21 3.43 -0.95 -6.69
CA ALA A 21 3.30 -0.26 -5.41
C ALA A 21 4.67 0.08 -4.80
N LEU A 22 5.60 -0.88 -4.78
CA LEU A 22 6.98 -0.66 -4.32
C LEU A 22 7.70 0.40 -5.15
N LEU A 23 7.54 0.40 -6.47
CA LEU A 23 8.06 1.44 -7.33
C LEU A 23 7.50 2.82 -6.94
N GLY A 24 6.20 2.91 -6.66
CA GLY A 24 5.58 4.13 -6.14
C GLY A 24 6.22 4.63 -4.84
N VAL A 25 6.51 3.72 -3.90
CA VAL A 25 7.20 4.08 -2.64
C VAL A 25 8.62 4.57 -2.89
N VAL A 26 9.37 3.91 -3.79
CA VAL A 26 10.73 4.32 -4.17
C VAL A 26 10.71 5.70 -4.83
N LEU A 27 9.75 5.95 -5.73
CA LEU A 27 9.57 7.26 -6.35
C LEU A 27 9.22 8.33 -5.32
N ALA A 28 8.30 8.04 -4.39
CA ALA A 28 7.94 8.95 -3.30
C ALA A 28 9.14 9.27 -2.40
N ALA A 29 9.94 8.27 -2.05
CA ALA A 29 11.18 8.45 -1.29
C ALA A 29 12.19 9.30 -2.07
N GLY A 30 12.31 9.11 -3.39
CA GLY A 30 13.14 9.93 -4.26
C GLY A 30 12.68 11.39 -4.33
N VAL A 31 11.36 11.63 -4.41
CA VAL A 31 10.76 12.97 -4.34
C VAL A 31 11.07 13.65 -3.00
N GLY A 32 10.98 12.91 -1.89
CA GLY A 32 11.40 13.38 -0.57
C GLY A 32 12.89 13.73 -0.51
N ALA A 33 13.75 12.84 -1.00
CA ALA A 33 15.20 13.03 -1.04
C ALA A 33 15.61 14.23 -1.91
N ALA A 34 14.85 14.55 -2.95
CA ALA A 34 15.04 15.74 -3.77
C ALA A 34 14.59 17.05 -3.09
N GLY A 35 14.05 16.99 -1.86
CA GLY A 35 13.63 18.15 -1.08
C GLY A 35 12.22 18.68 -1.42
N VAL A 36 11.44 17.95 -2.22
CA VAL A 36 10.05 18.33 -2.53
C VAL A 36 9.14 18.19 -1.30
N VAL A 37 9.41 17.17 -0.48
CA VAL A 37 8.73 16.92 0.80
C VAL A 37 9.82 16.64 1.86
N PRO A 38 10.39 17.66 2.51
CA PRO A 38 11.54 17.49 3.41
C PRO A 38 11.24 16.72 4.70
N GLY A 39 9.97 16.64 5.13
CA GLY A 39 9.58 15.96 6.35
C GLY A 39 9.44 14.43 6.27
N LEU A 40 9.69 13.82 5.09
CA LEU A 40 9.57 12.37 4.94
C LEU A 40 10.66 11.61 5.72
N ASN A 41 10.28 10.51 6.38
CA ASN A 41 11.22 9.61 7.03
C ASN A 41 11.72 8.54 6.05
N LEU A 42 12.80 8.86 5.32
CA LEU A 42 13.36 7.97 4.31
C LEU A 42 13.80 6.61 4.86
N ALA A 43 14.24 6.54 6.12
CA ALA A 43 14.65 5.28 6.74
C ALA A 43 13.46 4.33 6.92
N VAL A 44 12.30 4.84 7.37
CA VAL A 44 11.09 4.03 7.50
C VAL A 44 10.49 3.68 6.13
N MET A 45 10.59 4.57 5.14
CA MET A 45 10.22 4.24 3.76
C MET A 45 11.10 3.12 3.20
N ALA A 46 12.42 3.18 3.41
CA ALA A 46 13.34 2.14 3.00
C ALA A 46 13.06 0.80 3.72
N LEU A 47 12.72 0.84 5.00
CA LEU A 47 12.27 -0.34 5.75
C LEU A 47 10.99 -0.93 5.14
N ALA A 48 10.00 -0.10 4.82
CA ALA A 48 8.76 -0.56 4.19
C ALA A 48 9.03 -1.20 2.81
N VAL A 49 9.93 -0.61 2.01
CA VAL A 49 10.37 -1.21 0.74
C VAL A 49 11.06 -2.55 0.97
N ALA A 50 11.99 -2.64 1.92
CA ALA A 50 12.70 -3.88 2.23
C ALA A 50 11.75 -4.99 2.68
N LEU A 51 10.80 -4.69 3.57
CA LEU A 51 9.76 -5.62 4.01
C LEU A 51 8.86 -6.05 2.85
N GLY A 52 8.45 -5.12 1.98
CA GLY A 52 7.62 -5.43 0.83
C GLY A 52 8.33 -6.31 -0.20
N VAL A 53 9.60 -6.01 -0.53
CA VAL A 53 10.45 -6.86 -1.39
C VAL A 53 10.60 -8.25 -0.79
N GLY A 54 10.94 -8.33 0.51
CA GLY A 54 11.06 -9.61 1.22
C GLY A 54 9.77 -10.42 1.17
N SER A 55 8.62 -9.78 1.39
CA SER A 55 7.31 -10.43 1.32
C SER A 55 7.02 -10.96 -0.09
N ASN A 56 7.34 -10.21 -1.15
CA ASN A 56 7.16 -10.63 -2.54
C ASN A 56 8.02 -11.85 -2.88
N LEU A 57 9.30 -11.82 -2.50
CA LEU A 57 10.21 -12.95 -2.72
C LEU A 57 9.75 -14.20 -1.96
N PHE A 58 9.28 -14.03 -0.73
CA PHE A 58 8.74 -15.13 0.08
C PHE A 58 7.50 -15.76 -0.57
N VAL A 59 6.54 -14.95 -1.05
CA VAL A 59 5.35 -15.44 -1.76
C VAL A 59 5.74 -16.20 -3.03
N LEU A 60 6.66 -15.66 -3.83
CA LEU A 60 7.11 -16.30 -5.06
C LEU A 60 7.82 -17.64 -4.79
N TRP A 61 8.71 -17.66 -3.80
CA TRP A 61 9.43 -18.87 -3.40
C TRP A 61 8.46 -19.96 -2.90
N ARG A 62 7.50 -19.59 -2.05
CA ARG A 62 6.53 -20.54 -1.49
C ARG A 62 5.53 -21.05 -2.52
N SER A 63 5.08 -20.19 -3.45
CA SER A 63 4.19 -20.56 -4.55
C SER A 63 4.80 -21.64 -5.44
N ARG A 64 6.11 -21.56 -5.71
CA ARG A 64 6.87 -22.59 -6.45
C ARG A 64 6.96 -23.93 -5.71
N ARG A 65 6.90 -23.92 -4.37
CA ARG A 65 7.13 -25.11 -3.52
C ARG A 65 5.86 -25.85 -3.12
N HIS A 66 4.75 -25.15 -2.85
CA HIS A 66 3.61 -25.74 -2.11
C HIS A 66 2.23 -25.52 -2.76
N GLY A 67 2.15 -25.10 -4.04
CA GLY A 67 0.88 -24.78 -4.71
C GLY A 67 0.19 -23.56 -4.08
N ASP A 68 -0.94 -23.09 -4.60
CA ASP A 68 -1.67 -21.90 -4.08
C ASP A 68 -2.95 -22.27 -3.31
N THR A 69 -3.24 -21.61 -2.19
CA THR A 69 -4.44 -21.85 -1.35
C THR A 69 -5.24 -20.55 -1.14
N ASP A 70 -6.56 -20.62 -1.13
CA ASP A 70 -7.47 -19.44 -1.08
C ASP A 70 -7.23 -18.50 0.12
N ASP A 71 -6.89 -19.02 1.31
CA ASP A 71 -6.63 -18.21 2.51
C ASP A 71 -5.46 -17.22 2.38
N ARG A 72 -4.62 -17.38 1.35
CA ARG A 72 -3.43 -16.55 1.15
C ARG A 72 -3.76 -15.14 0.70
N HIS A 73 -4.90 -14.93 0.07
CA HIS A 73 -5.30 -13.62 -0.46
C HIS A 73 -5.57 -12.63 0.67
N VAL A 74 -6.15 -13.09 1.79
CA VAL A 74 -6.36 -12.24 2.97
C VAL A 74 -5.03 -11.85 3.61
N GLY A 75 -4.15 -12.84 3.86
CA GLY A 75 -2.83 -12.56 4.44
C GLY A 75 -1.99 -11.60 3.60
N GLN A 76 -2.05 -11.72 2.27
CA GLN A 76 -1.38 -10.82 1.35
C GLN A 76 -1.94 -9.40 1.43
N ALA A 77 -3.26 -9.23 1.41
CA ALA A 77 -3.88 -7.92 1.51
C ALA A 77 -3.58 -7.24 2.86
N LEU A 78 -3.56 -8.00 3.96
CA LEU A 78 -3.16 -7.48 5.28
C LEU A 78 -1.70 -7.02 5.30
N LEU A 79 -0.79 -7.77 4.66
CA LEU A 79 0.60 -7.34 4.51
C LEU A 79 0.72 -6.05 3.69
N ASP A 80 -0.06 -5.92 2.61
CA ASP A 80 -0.08 -4.72 1.77
C ASP A 80 -0.63 -3.51 2.54
N THR A 81 -1.72 -3.68 3.30
CA THR A 81 -2.23 -2.66 4.20
C THR A 81 -1.21 -2.26 5.27
N GLY A 82 -0.47 -3.22 5.83
CA GLY A 82 0.57 -2.94 6.83
C GLY A 82 1.74 -2.15 6.24
N ALA A 83 2.21 -2.56 5.06
CA ALA A 83 3.25 -1.83 4.33
C ALA A 83 2.79 -0.41 3.97
N LEU A 84 1.57 -0.25 3.46
CA LEU A 84 0.97 1.05 3.19
C LEU A 84 0.90 1.91 4.46
N THR A 85 0.53 1.31 5.60
CA THR A 85 0.51 2.01 6.89
C THR A 85 1.89 2.53 7.27
N LEU A 86 2.95 1.73 7.11
CA LEU A 86 4.32 2.17 7.37
C LEU A 86 4.75 3.32 6.44
N VAL A 87 4.43 3.23 5.14
CA VAL A 87 4.78 4.25 4.15
C VAL A 87 4.08 5.56 4.47
N LEU A 88 2.76 5.53 4.72
CA LEU A 88 1.99 6.73 5.04
C LEU A 88 2.45 7.32 6.37
N TRP A 89 2.78 6.49 7.36
CA TRP A 89 3.31 6.95 8.65
C TRP A 89 4.64 7.68 8.49
N ALA A 90 5.53 7.14 7.65
CA ALA A 90 6.79 7.79 7.27
C ALA A 90 6.57 9.08 6.47
N ALA A 91 5.43 9.22 5.81
CA ALA A 91 5.11 10.36 4.96
C ALA A 91 4.34 11.50 5.65
N GLY A 92 4.02 11.38 6.94
CA GLY A 92 3.23 12.38 7.67
C GLY A 92 1.86 11.89 8.12
N GLY A 93 1.54 10.62 7.91
CA GLY A 93 0.32 9.98 8.39
C GLY A 93 -0.93 10.53 7.72
N ALA A 94 -1.87 11.01 8.53
CA ALA A 94 -3.18 11.49 8.05
C ALA A 94 -3.13 12.85 7.34
N GLU A 95 -2.03 13.60 7.48
CA GLU A 95 -1.82 14.88 6.78
C GLU A 95 -1.40 14.67 5.31
N CYS A 96 -1.00 13.44 4.95
CA CYS A 96 -0.57 13.07 3.61
C CYS A 96 -1.77 12.83 2.68
N PRO A 97 -1.80 13.37 1.44
CA PRO A 97 -2.95 13.26 0.54
C PRO A 97 -3.18 11.83 0.01
N PHE A 98 -2.21 10.93 0.24
CA PHE A 98 -2.27 9.53 -0.20
C PHE A 98 -3.02 8.62 0.79
N LEU A 99 -3.65 9.16 1.84
CA LEU A 99 -4.45 8.37 2.80
C LEU A 99 -5.57 7.56 2.11
N ALA A 100 -6.12 8.06 1.00
CA ALA A 100 -7.16 7.36 0.25
C ALA A 100 -6.69 6.01 -0.37
N PHE A 101 -5.37 5.77 -0.46
CA PHE A 101 -4.81 4.54 -1.01
C PHE A 101 -5.14 3.28 -0.19
N TYR A 102 -5.64 3.43 1.05
CA TYR A 102 -6.18 2.31 1.83
C TYR A 102 -7.32 1.57 1.11
N VAL A 103 -7.96 2.17 0.10
CA VAL A 103 -8.96 1.50 -0.73
C VAL A 103 -8.35 0.36 -1.57
N PHE A 104 -7.08 0.47 -1.99
CA PHE A 104 -6.50 -0.50 -2.94
C PHE A 104 -6.30 -1.90 -2.33
N PRO A 105 -5.70 -2.05 -1.13
CA PRO A 105 -5.61 -3.38 -0.51
C PRO A 105 -6.98 -4.01 -0.29
N VAL A 106 -7.99 -3.21 0.05
CA VAL A 106 -9.38 -3.68 0.25
C VAL A 106 -10.00 -4.16 -1.06
N LEU A 107 -9.86 -3.39 -2.15
CA LEU A 107 -10.33 -3.79 -3.48
C LEU A 107 -9.62 -5.05 -3.96
N LEU A 108 -8.30 -5.13 -3.81
CA LEU A 108 -7.53 -6.31 -4.16
C LEU A 108 -7.95 -7.54 -3.35
N ALA A 109 -8.13 -7.40 -2.04
CA ALA A 109 -8.66 -8.48 -1.20
C ALA A 109 -10.00 -8.99 -1.73
N ALA A 110 -10.91 -8.08 -2.07
CA ALA A 110 -12.24 -8.41 -2.58
C ALA A 110 -12.19 -9.09 -3.95
N LEU A 111 -11.36 -8.61 -4.87
CA LEU A 111 -11.20 -9.18 -6.22
C LEU A 111 -10.59 -10.59 -6.20
N LEU A 112 -9.72 -10.86 -5.22
CA LEU A 112 -8.95 -12.11 -5.16
C LEU A 112 -9.59 -13.17 -4.30
N GLY A 113 -9.93 -12.81 -3.06
CA GLY A 113 -10.48 -13.71 -2.05
C GLY A 113 -11.99 -13.58 -1.87
N GLY A 114 -12.65 -12.73 -2.67
CA GLY A 114 -14.09 -12.50 -2.60
C GLY A 114 -14.54 -11.72 -1.37
N ARG A 115 -15.85 -11.77 -1.10
CA ARG A 115 -16.51 -11.10 0.03
C ARG A 115 -15.91 -11.40 1.42
N PRO A 116 -15.47 -12.63 1.77
CA PRO A 116 -14.93 -12.87 3.11
C PRO A 116 -13.57 -12.19 3.34
N ALA A 117 -12.79 -11.94 2.29
CA ALA A 117 -11.50 -11.24 2.37
C ALA A 117 -11.64 -9.73 2.56
N LEU A 118 -12.77 -9.15 2.13
CA LEU A 118 -13.05 -7.72 2.21
C LEU A 118 -13.11 -7.24 3.66
N TRP A 119 -13.83 -7.95 4.54
CA TRP A 119 -14.06 -7.54 5.92
C TRP A 119 -12.77 -7.42 6.76
N PRO A 120 -11.90 -8.45 6.86
CA PRO A 120 -10.68 -8.34 7.66
C PRO A 120 -9.74 -7.27 7.12
N THR A 121 -9.60 -7.16 5.80
CA THR A 121 -8.75 -6.15 5.17
C THR A 121 -9.29 -4.74 5.36
N GLY A 122 -10.61 -4.57 5.23
CA GLY A 122 -11.31 -3.31 5.48
C GLY A 122 -11.16 -2.86 6.92
N LEU A 123 -11.40 -3.75 7.89
CA LEU A 123 -11.20 -3.46 9.31
C LEU A 123 -9.75 -3.08 9.60
N PHE A 124 -8.78 -3.83 9.07
CA PHE A 124 -7.37 -3.54 9.27
C PHE A 124 -6.95 -2.20 8.64
N SER A 125 -7.56 -1.83 7.51
CA SER A 125 -7.35 -0.53 6.87
C SER A 125 -7.93 0.62 7.71
N LEU A 126 -9.12 0.44 8.30
CA LEU A 126 -9.71 1.41 9.22
C LEU A 126 -8.85 1.59 10.48
N LEU A 127 -8.32 0.49 11.03
CA LEU A 127 -7.36 0.54 12.15
C LEU A 127 -6.07 1.28 11.76
N GLY A 128 -5.57 1.05 10.54
CA GLY A 128 -4.44 1.79 9.99
C GLY A 128 -4.73 3.29 9.91
N ILE A 129 -5.88 3.68 9.35
CA ILE A 129 -6.31 5.09 9.27
C ILE A 129 -6.42 5.69 10.68
N ALA A 130 -7.07 5.00 11.62
CA ALA A 130 -7.19 5.45 13.00
C ALA A 130 -5.82 5.64 13.65
N PHE A 131 -4.88 4.72 13.41
CA PHE A 131 -3.50 4.85 13.84
C PHE A 131 -2.84 6.09 13.24
N GLN A 132 -3.01 6.37 11.94
CA GLN A 132 -2.43 7.58 11.34
C GLN A 132 -2.97 8.87 11.95
N VAL A 133 -4.29 8.93 12.19
CA VAL A 133 -4.93 10.09 12.84
C VAL A 133 -4.42 10.24 14.28
N ALA A 134 -4.30 9.14 15.03
CA ALA A 134 -3.73 9.18 16.38
C ALA A 134 -2.26 9.62 16.38
N ALA A 135 -1.46 9.13 15.43
CA ALA A 135 -0.05 9.47 15.31
C ALA A 135 0.19 10.97 15.08
N VAL A 136 -0.74 11.68 14.41
CA VAL A 136 -0.67 13.15 14.23
C VAL A 136 -0.79 13.90 15.56
N HIS A 137 -1.60 13.39 16.50
CA HIS A 137 -1.91 14.07 17.77
C HIS A 137 -0.97 13.68 18.91
N VAL A 138 -0.23 12.57 18.77
CA VAL A 138 0.65 12.04 19.81
C VAL A 138 2.11 12.25 19.35
N PRO A 139 2.83 13.26 19.87
CA PRO A 139 4.16 13.62 19.38
C PRO A 139 5.18 12.46 19.34
N PRO A 140 5.22 11.55 20.34
CA PRO A 140 6.11 10.38 20.29
C PRO A 140 5.85 9.42 19.13
N LEU A 141 4.63 9.42 18.57
CA LEU A 141 4.24 8.58 17.44
C LEU A 141 4.47 9.28 16.09
N ARG A 142 4.86 10.56 16.04
CA ARG A 142 5.18 11.24 14.78
C ARG A 142 6.57 10.87 14.31
N VAL A 143 6.65 10.13 13.21
CA VAL A 143 7.92 9.68 12.61
C VAL A 143 8.29 10.42 11.34
N GLY A 144 7.29 10.82 10.55
CA GLY A 144 7.45 11.73 9.41
C GLY A 144 6.46 12.88 9.50
N ARG A 145 6.66 13.87 8.65
CA ARG A 145 5.80 15.05 8.52
C ARG A 145 5.56 15.35 7.04
N TRP A 146 4.32 15.65 6.70
CA TRP A 146 3.98 16.18 5.38
C TRP A 146 4.27 17.69 5.39
N ASP A 147 5.29 18.14 4.67
CA ASP A 147 5.73 19.55 4.64
C ASP A 147 6.18 20.04 3.25
N PRO A 148 5.43 19.78 2.16
CA PRO A 148 5.74 20.35 0.85
C PRO A 148 5.47 21.85 0.78
N SER A 149 6.11 22.54 -0.18
CA SER A 149 5.66 23.88 -0.57
C SER A 149 4.24 23.84 -1.15
N GLU A 150 3.47 24.92 -1.02
CA GLU A 150 2.08 25.03 -1.50
C GLU A 150 1.86 24.52 -2.94
N ARG A 151 2.77 24.87 -3.87
CA ARG A 151 2.69 24.41 -5.27
C ARG A 151 2.77 22.89 -5.39
N TRP A 152 3.72 22.29 -4.67
CA TRP A 152 3.92 20.85 -4.66
C TRP A 152 2.80 20.12 -3.91
N ASP A 153 2.27 20.71 -2.85
CA ASP A 153 1.14 20.16 -2.10
C ASP A 153 -0.10 19.98 -2.99
N VAL A 154 -0.46 21.02 -3.75
CA VAL A 154 -1.58 20.97 -4.70
C VAL A 154 -1.34 19.91 -5.77
N ILE A 155 -0.15 19.89 -6.38
CA ILE A 155 0.19 18.92 -7.43
C ILE A 155 0.09 17.48 -6.90
N LEU A 156 0.67 17.21 -5.73
CA LEU A 156 0.68 15.88 -5.12
C LEU A 156 -0.72 15.45 -4.67
N THR A 157 -1.56 16.39 -4.21
CA THR A 157 -2.95 16.12 -3.88
C THR A 157 -3.77 15.76 -5.11
N VAL A 158 -3.66 16.52 -6.19
CA VAL A 158 -4.34 16.22 -7.47
C VAL A 158 -3.86 14.87 -8.01
N ALA A 159 -2.56 14.59 -7.97
CA ALA A 159 -2.01 13.30 -8.37
C ALA A 159 -2.56 12.15 -7.51
N ALA A 160 -2.60 12.31 -6.18
CA ALA A 160 -3.17 11.31 -5.28
C ALA A 160 -4.64 11.00 -5.60
N MET A 161 -5.46 12.03 -5.84
CA MET A 161 -6.86 11.84 -6.21
C MET A 161 -7.01 11.18 -7.58
N ALA A 162 -6.27 11.64 -8.59
CA ALA A 162 -6.29 11.07 -9.93
C ALA A 162 -5.89 9.59 -9.93
N ILE A 163 -4.83 9.23 -9.19
CA ILE A 163 -4.39 7.84 -9.02
C ILE A 163 -5.45 7.03 -8.28
N THR A 164 -6.01 7.55 -7.20
CA THR A 164 -7.07 6.87 -6.42
C THR A 164 -8.27 6.55 -7.28
N VAL A 165 -8.81 7.55 -7.97
CA VAL A 165 -9.99 7.39 -8.84
C VAL A 165 -9.66 6.49 -10.03
N GLY A 166 -8.53 6.72 -10.70
CA GLY A 166 -8.11 5.94 -11.86
C GLY A 166 -7.92 4.46 -11.56
N MET A 167 -7.23 4.14 -10.45
CA MET A 167 -7.04 2.74 -10.02
C MET A 167 -8.34 2.10 -9.53
N ALA A 168 -9.17 2.83 -8.77
CA ALA A 168 -10.48 2.31 -8.34
C ALA A 168 -11.37 1.99 -9.55
N ALA A 169 -11.40 2.87 -10.57
CA ALA A 169 -12.13 2.64 -11.81
C ALA A 169 -11.56 1.44 -12.60
N TYR A 170 -10.22 1.34 -12.70
CA TYR A 170 -9.57 0.20 -13.35
C TYR A 170 -9.92 -1.14 -12.69
N PHE A 171 -10.05 -1.17 -11.36
CA PHE A 171 -10.44 -2.37 -10.63
C PHE A 171 -11.93 -2.70 -10.71
N ALA A 172 -12.77 -1.74 -11.10
CA ALA A 172 -14.21 -1.93 -11.24
C ALA A 172 -14.65 -2.30 -12.67
N ALA A 173 -13.78 -2.12 -13.67
CA ALA A 173 -14.00 -2.46 -15.07
C ALA A 173 -13.69 -3.93 -15.38
#